data_AF-A0A497LYN9-F1
#
_entry.id   AF-A0A497LYN9-F1
#
_cell.length_a   1.000
_cell.length_b   1.000
_cell.length_c   1.000
_cell.angle_alpha   90.00
_cell.angle_beta   90.00
_cell.angle_gamma   90.00
#
_symmetry.space_group_name_H-M   'P 1'
#
loop_
_entity.id
_entity.type
_entity.pdbx_description
1 polymer ?
#
loop_
_entity_poly.entity_id
_entity_poly.type
_entity_poly.pdbx_seq_one_letter_code
_entity_poly.pdbx_strand_id
1 'polypeptide(L)'
;MEEGMEKQRVNGRTVWVKWYSPTFLGRWLILLLTPREELSSKQIMEVVKELLGFYAQSVAKLCLEYGLNPEYFKELFDEAFSRRLRESGEGGGDVL
;
A
#
# COMPACT_ATOMS: atom_id res chain seq x y z
N MET A 1 -15.12 -4.21 -13.05
CA MET A 1 -14.04 -3.26 -13.40
C MET A 1 -14.72 -2.17 -14.19
N GLU A 2 -14.62 -0.93 -13.73
CA GLU A 2 -15.22 0.22 -14.41
C GLU A 2 -14.14 0.89 -15.25
N GLU A 3 -14.46 1.15 -16.50
CA GLU A 3 -13.56 1.79 -17.44
C GLU A 3 -14.34 2.77 -18.30
N GLY A 4 -13.68 3.84 -18.74
CA GLY A 4 -14.31 4.87 -19.54
C GLY A 4 -13.30 5.68 -20.34
N MET A 5 -13.82 6.54 -21.21
CA MET A 5 -13.02 7.52 -21.94
C MET A 5 -13.55 8.92 -21.69
N GLU A 6 -12.64 9.84 -21.45
CA GLU A 6 -12.95 11.26 -21.34
C GLU A 6 -12.14 12.06 -22.35
N LYS A 7 -12.77 13.04 -23.00
CA LYS A 7 -12.06 14.00 -23.84
C LYS A 7 -11.44 15.06 -22.94
N GLN A 8 -10.13 15.17 -22.97
CA GLN A 8 -9.41 16.26 -22.33
C GLN A 8 -8.69 17.12 -23.36
N ARG A 9 -8.60 18.43 -23.07
CA ARG A 9 -7.87 19.37 -23.91
C ARG A 9 -6.55 19.70 -23.21
N VAL A 10 -5.47 19.15 -23.72
CA VAL A 10 -4.11 19.33 -23.17
C VAL A 10 -3.27 20.04 -24.21
N ASN A 11 -2.66 21.17 -23.86
CA ASN A 11 -1.80 21.97 -24.74
C ASN A 11 -2.43 22.28 -26.12
N GLY A 12 -3.72 22.66 -26.13
CA GLY A 12 -4.45 23.01 -27.35
C GLY A 12 -4.93 21.84 -28.20
N ARG A 13 -4.49 20.60 -27.94
CA ARG A 13 -4.92 19.38 -28.63
C ARG A 13 -6.00 18.65 -27.84
N THR A 14 -6.98 18.10 -28.54
CA THR A 14 -8.00 17.24 -27.91
C THR A 14 -7.48 15.81 -27.90
N VAL A 15 -7.32 15.25 -26.71
CA VAL A 15 -6.87 13.87 -26.49
C VAL A 15 -7.98 13.07 -25.83
N TRP A 16 -8.12 11.81 -26.22
CA TRP A 16 -9.00 10.85 -25.57
C TRP A 16 -8.21 10.14 -24.49
N VAL A 17 -8.58 10.34 -23.24
CA VAL A 17 -7.92 9.71 -22.09
C VAL A 17 -8.79 8.55 -21.63
N LYS A 18 -8.22 7.34 -21.65
CA LYS A 18 -8.84 6.18 -21.00
C LYS A 18 -8.60 6.27 -19.50
N TRP A 19 -9.64 6.08 -18.70
CA TRP A 19 -9.53 5.93 -17.26
C TRP A 19 -10.09 4.57 -16.83
N TYR A 20 -9.58 4.06 -15.72
CA TYR A 20 -10.00 2.79 -15.14
C TYR A 20 -10.12 2.96 -13.63
N SER A 21 -11.18 2.42 -13.03
CA SER A 21 -11.30 2.31 -11.58
C SER A 21 -10.42 1.16 -11.10
N PRO A 22 -9.42 1.40 -10.23
CA PRO A 22 -8.48 0.36 -9.85
C PRO A 22 -9.18 -0.73 -9.03
N THR A 23 -8.97 -1.98 -9.44
CA THR A 23 -9.31 -3.17 -8.61
C THR A 23 -8.41 -3.20 -7.36
N PHE A 24 -8.63 -4.14 -6.44
CA PHE A 24 -7.71 -4.32 -5.30
C PHE A 24 -6.24 -4.39 -5.76
N LEU A 25 -5.92 -5.25 -6.74
CA LEU A 25 -4.61 -5.31 -7.39
C LEU A 25 -4.20 -3.99 -8.04
N GLY A 26 -5.11 -3.30 -8.72
CA GLY A 26 -4.86 -1.99 -9.29
C GLY A 26 -4.44 -0.94 -8.25
N ARG A 27 -5.05 -0.95 -7.06
CA ARG A 27 -4.69 -0.02 -5.96
C ARG A 27 -3.29 -0.29 -5.40
N TRP A 28 -2.85 -1.55 -5.38
CA TRP A 28 -1.45 -1.90 -5.06
C TRP A 28 -0.46 -1.35 -6.06
N LEU A 29 -0.79 -1.48 -7.35
CA LEU A 29 0.07 -1.01 -8.42
C LEU A 29 0.28 0.50 -8.38
N ILE A 30 -0.68 1.28 -7.87
CA ILE A 30 -0.52 2.73 -7.69
C ILE A 30 0.67 3.04 -6.77
N LEU A 31 0.85 2.31 -5.66
CA LEU A 31 2.02 2.52 -4.79
C LEU A 31 3.36 2.24 -5.47
N LEU A 32 3.37 1.34 -6.46
CA LEU A 32 4.60 0.94 -7.17
C LEU A 32 4.90 1.82 -8.38
N LEU A 33 3.86 2.40 -9.00
CA LEU A 33 3.95 3.12 -10.26
C LEU A 33 3.92 4.64 -10.09
N THR A 34 3.32 5.15 -9.02
CA THR A 34 3.20 6.59 -8.78
C THR A 34 4.43 7.09 -8.00
N PRO A 35 5.08 8.17 -8.47
CA PRO A 35 6.17 8.82 -7.73
C PRO A 35 5.74 9.16 -6.30
N ARG A 36 6.66 9.00 -5.34
CA ARG A 36 6.34 9.16 -3.91
C ARG A 36 5.88 10.58 -3.58
N GLU A 37 6.39 11.57 -4.31
CA GLU A 37 6.06 12.99 -4.19
C GLU A 37 4.61 13.31 -4.59
N GLU A 38 4.00 12.44 -5.40
CA GLU A 38 2.64 12.59 -5.90
C GLU A 38 1.60 11.86 -5.03
N LEU A 39 2.05 11.09 -4.03
CA LEU A 39 1.20 10.31 -3.14
C LEU A 39 1.01 11.02 -1.79
N SER A 40 -0.24 11.29 -1.42
CA SER A 40 -0.54 11.77 -0.07
C SER A 40 -0.37 10.66 0.98
N SER A 41 0.03 11.03 2.19
CA SER A 41 0.12 10.09 3.32
C SER A 41 -1.19 9.35 3.59
N LYS A 42 -2.33 9.99 3.30
CA LYS A 42 -3.66 9.38 3.41
C LYS A 42 -3.85 8.27 2.39
N GLN A 43 -3.52 8.49 1.12
CA GLN A 43 -3.61 7.47 0.07
C GLN A 43 -2.68 6.30 0.37
N ILE A 44 -1.45 6.57 0.82
CA ILE A 44 -0.50 5.53 1.21
C ILE A 44 -1.08 4.68 2.35
N MET A 45 -1.61 5.32 3.39
CA MET A 45 -2.22 4.63 4.53
C MET A 45 -3.44 3.80 4.11
N GLU A 46 -4.33 4.35 3.28
CA GLU A 46 -5.52 3.63 2.79
C GLU A 46 -5.14 2.39 2.01
N VAL A 47 -4.19 2.52 1.07
CA VAL A 47 -3.71 1.36 0.32
C VAL A 47 -3.09 0.37 1.31
N VAL A 48 -2.04 0.71 2.07
CA VAL A 48 -1.36 -0.21 3.01
C VAL A 48 -2.34 -0.93 3.96
N LYS A 49 -3.34 -0.21 4.49
CA LYS A 49 -4.37 -0.78 5.36
C LYS A 49 -5.18 -1.88 4.67
N GLU A 50 -5.53 -1.70 3.39
CA GLU A 50 -6.18 -2.75 2.61
C GLU A 50 -5.29 -4.00 2.45
N LEU A 51 -3.95 -3.88 2.33
CA LEU A 51 -3.03 -5.04 2.15
C LEU A 51 -3.07 -5.84 3.42
N LEU A 52 -2.80 -5.09 4.49
CA LEU A 52 -2.56 -5.66 5.78
C LEU A 52 -3.86 -6.29 6.26
N GLY A 53 -5.00 -5.65 5.99
CA GLY A 53 -6.31 -6.23 6.24
C GLY A 53 -6.52 -7.56 5.51
N PHE A 54 -6.20 -7.64 4.22
CA PHE A 54 -6.34 -8.89 3.44
C PHE A 54 -5.45 -10.01 3.99
N TYR A 55 -4.17 -9.72 4.26
CA TYR A 55 -3.27 -10.71 4.84
C TYR A 55 -3.62 -11.07 6.29
N ALA A 56 -4.02 -10.11 7.12
CA ALA A 56 -4.44 -10.34 8.49
C ALA A 56 -5.68 -11.23 8.57
N GLN A 57 -6.66 -11.03 7.68
CA GLN A 57 -7.81 -11.94 7.55
C GLN A 57 -7.38 -13.35 7.16
N SER A 58 -6.43 -13.47 6.23
CA SER A 58 -5.88 -14.76 5.82
C SER A 58 -5.15 -15.47 6.97
N VAL A 59 -4.32 -14.75 7.73
CA VAL A 59 -3.64 -15.28 8.92
C VAL A 59 -4.64 -15.67 10.01
N ALA A 60 -5.63 -14.82 10.29
CA ALA A 60 -6.66 -15.11 11.28
C ALA A 60 -7.44 -16.39 10.94
N LYS A 61 -7.76 -16.60 9.66
CA LYS A 61 -8.38 -17.84 9.17
C LYS A 61 -7.49 -19.06 9.47
N LEU A 62 -6.19 -18.97 9.18
CA LEU A 62 -5.24 -20.06 9.48
C LEU A 62 -5.11 -20.31 10.99
N CYS A 63 -5.11 -19.25 11.81
CA CYS A 63 -5.10 -19.40 13.26
C CYS A 63 -6.30 -20.21 13.76
N LEU A 64 -7.50 -19.92 13.24
CA LEU A 64 -8.71 -20.65 13.58
C LEU A 64 -8.68 -22.10 13.07
N GLU A 65 -8.21 -22.34 11.84
CA GLU A 65 -8.16 -23.68 11.24
C GLU A 65 -7.16 -24.61 11.91
N TYR A 66 -6.01 -24.08 12.33
CA TYR A 66 -4.90 -24.87 12.87
C TYR A 66 -4.68 -24.68 14.38
N GLY A 67 -5.54 -23.91 15.07
CA GLY A 67 -5.42 -23.66 16.50
C GLY A 67 -4.17 -22.85 16.88
N LEU A 68 -3.67 -21.99 15.99
CA LEU A 68 -2.50 -21.15 16.25
C LEU A 68 -2.88 -19.94 17.10
N ASN A 69 -1.97 -19.52 17.98
CA ASN A 69 -2.17 -18.32 18.79
C ASN A 69 -1.95 -17.05 17.93
N PRO A 70 -2.96 -16.18 17.74
CA PRO A 70 -2.82 -14.95 16.97
C PRO A 70 -1.80 -13.95 17.55
N GLU A 71 -1.57 -13.96 18.86
CA GLU A 71 -0.60 -13.09 19.53
C GLU A 71 0.81 -13.22 18.96
N TYR A 72 1.22 -14.43 18.57
CA TYR A 72 2.52 -14.68 17.95
C TYR A 72 2.76 -13.81 16.70
N PHE A 73 1.75 -13.64 15.85
CA PHE A 73 1.88 -12.87 14.62
C PHE A 73 1.89 -11.36 14.87
N LYS A 74 1.27 -10.90 15.96
CA LYS A 74 1.34 -9.51 16.40
C LYS A 74 2.74 -9.20 16.91
N GLU A 75 3.28 -10.04 17.78
CA GLU A 75 4.64 -9.93 18.29
C GLU A 75 5.66 -9.95 17.16
N LEU A 76 5.52 -10.87 16.20
CA LEU A 76 6.37 -10.95 15.01
C LEU A 76 6.37 -9.63 14.20
N PHE A 77 5.20 -8.99 14.06
CA PHE A 77 5.10 -7.69 13.39
C PHE A 77 5.79 -6.58 14.19
N ASP A 78 5.56 -6.52 15.50
CA ASP A 78 6.14 -5.51 16.39
C ASP A 78 7.66 -5.61 16.45
N GLU A 79 8.21 -6.83 16.48
CA GLU A 79 9.65 -7.10 16.38
C GLU A 79 10.23 -6.64 15.04
N ALA A 80 9.56 -6.98 13.94
CA ALA A 80 9.99 -6.58 12.61
C ALA A 80 10.00 -5.05 12.45
N PHE A 81 9.01 -4.36 13.01
CA PHE A 81 8.92 -2.91 13.03
C PHE A 81 10.03 -2.28 13.89
N SER A 82 10.21 -2.77 15.11
CA SER A 82 11.24 -2.30 16.05
C SER A 82 12.64 -2.42 15.46
N ARG A 83 12.94 -3.52 14.77
CA ARG A 83 14.21 -3.72 14.05
C ARG A 83 14.45 -2.65 12.99
N ARG A 84 13.45 -2.37 12.14
CA ARG A 84 13.56 -1.35 11.08
C ARG A 84 13.67 0.07 11.64
N LEU A 85 13.06 0.35 12.78
CA LEU A 85 13.19 1.64 13.46
C LEU A 85 14.64 1.88 13.92
N ARG A 86 15.30 0.84 14.46
CA ARG A 86 16.71 0.91 14.86
C ARG A 86 17.63 1.14 13.67
N GLU A 87 17.42 0.40 12.58
CA GLU A 87 18.18 0.55 11.32
C GLU A 87 18.00 1.96 10.71
N SER A 88 16.80 2.55 10.85
CA SER A 88 16.52 3.91 10.37
C SER A 88 17.12 5.01 11.26
N GLY A 89 17.32 4.72 12.55
CA GLY A 89 17.95 5.63 13.52
C GLY A 89 19.48 5.66 13.43
N GLU A 90 20.11 4.59 12.95
CA GLU A 90 21.57 4.51 12.76
C GLU A 90 22.06 5.18 11.45
N GLY A 91 21.15 5.56 10.53
CA GLY A 91 21.47 6.25 9.27
C GLY A 91 21.34 7.79 9.30
N GLY A 92 20.99 8.39 10.45
CA GLY A 92 20.71 9.82 10.60
C GLY A 92 21.88 10.68 11.07
N GLY A 93 23.11 10.18 10.94
CA GLY A 93 24.33 10.84 11.43
C GLY A 93 25.34 11.19 10.33
N ASP A 94 24.90 11.51 9.11
CA ASP A 94 25.68 12.32 8.16
C ASP A 94 24.83 12.71 6.95
N VAL A 95 24.05 13.81 7.05
CA VAL A 95 23.78 14.74 5.94
C VAL A 95 23.39 16.08 6.56
N LEU A 96 24.37 16.99 6.54
CA LEU A 96 24.38 18.44 6.83
C LEU A 96 24.25 18.89 8.30
#